data_AF-A0A971J7T8-F1
#
_entry.id   AF-A0A971J7T8-F1
#
_cell.length_a   1.000
_cell.length_b   1.000
_cell.length_c   1.000
_cell.angle_alpha   90.00
_cell.angle_beta   90.00
_cell.angle_gamma   90.00
#
_symmetry.space_group_name_H-M   'P 1'
#
loop_
_entity.id
_entity.type
_entity.pdbx_description
1 polymer ?
#
loop_
_entity_poly.entity_id
_entity_poly.type
_entity_poly.pdbx_seq_one_letter_code
_entity_poly.pdbx_strand_id
1 'polypeptide(L)'
;MEGFLRLGFFSMAEKVTQALGNSLPYILTCSVIAGIWIYFLFLVPRKEKRYDSFSDYLNDILNFRIMLTSGLAKILYIALTITVFIIGIIAMIAANFLIGLLGTIILEIVLRVMFELVMVFFSMQENLLLLRERQEMNYIYEENEEE
;
A
#
# COMPACT_ATOMS: atom_id res chain seq x y z
N MET A 1 -23.54 -23.12 12.53
CA MET A 1 -22.07 -23.13 12.76
C MET A 1 -21.42 -21.75 12.53
N GLU A 2 -22.09 -20.78 11.92
CA GLU A 2 -21.53 -19.43 11.67
C GLU A 2 -21.37 -18.57 12.95
N GLY A 3 -22.21 -18.78 13.96
CA GLY A 3 -22.16 -18.02 15.22
C GLY A 3 -20.91 -18.29 16.07
N PHE A 4 -20.35 -19.49 16.00
CA PHE A 4 -19.17 -19.87 16.80
C PHE A 4 -17.87 -19.30 16.22
N LEU A 5 -17.76 -19.25 14.88
CA LEU A 5 -16.66 -18.58 14.19
C LEU A 5 -16.68 -17.07 14.44
N ARG A 6 -17.85 -16.42 14.32
CA ARG A 6 -17.98 -14.98 14.62
C ARG A 6 -17.62 -14.65 16.07
N LEU A 7 -18.12 -15.41 17.05
CA LEU A 7 -17.77 -15.19 18.46
C LEU A 7 -16.27 -15.41 18.72
N GLY A 8 -15.66 -16.42 18.09
CA GLY A 8 -14.25 -16.74 18.23
C GLY A 8 -13.32 -15.68 17.66
N PHE A 9 -13.64 -15.12 16.48
CA PHE A 9 -12.86 -14.05 15.87
C PHE A 9 -12.93 -12.73 16.64
N PHE A 10 -14.11 -12.32 17.13
CA PHE A 10 -14.24 -11.11 17.93
C PHE A 10 -13.54 -11.24 19.29
N SER A 11 -13.70 -12.37 19.96
CA SER A 11 -12.97 -12.65 21.21
C SER A 11 -11.45 -12.67 21.00
N MET A 12 -10.98 -13.20 19.87
CA MET A 12 -9.57 -13.13 19.51
C MET A 12 -9.13 -11.70 19.28
N ALA A 13 -9.86 -10.92 18.48
CA ALA A 13 -9.50 -9.54 18.19
C ALA A 13 -9.35 -8.74 19.48
N GLU A 14 -10.23 -8.97 20.47
CA GLU A 14 -10.18 -8.36 21.79
C GLU A 14 -8.94 -8.80 22.60
N LYS A 15 -8.57 -10.09 22.56
CA LYS A 15 -7.32 -10.57 23.19
C LYS A 15 -6.07 -9.98 22.53
N VAL A 16 -6.08 -9.85 21.21
CA VAL A 16 -4.96 -9.30 20.44
C VAL A 16 -4.83 -7.79 20.69
N THR A 17 -5.93 -7.04 20.67
CA THR A 17 -5.91 -5.61 21.02
C THR A 17 -5.55 -5.39 22.48
N GLN A 18 -5.95 -6.27 23.39
CA GLN A 18 -5.54 -6.21 24.79
C GLN A 18 -4.04 -6.51 24.96
N ALA A 19 -3.51 -7.51 24.25
CA ALA A 19 -2.08 -7.82 24.25
C ALA A 19 -1.23 -6.71 23.61
N LEU A 20 -1.77 -6.04 22.58
CA LEU A 20 -1.14 -4.89 21.96
C LEU A 20 -1.25 -3.64 22.84
N GLY A 21 -2.35 -3.45 23.56
CA GLY A 21 -2.57 -2.29 24.44
C GLY A 21 -2.18 -0.98 23.77
N ASN A 22 -1.38 -0.16 24.46
CA ASN A 22 -0.88 1.12 23.93
C ASN A 22 0.30 0.98 22.94
N SER A 23 0.72 -0.25 22.58
CA SER A 23 1.84 -0.47 21.65
C SER A 23 1.47 -0.37 20.17
N LEU A 24 0.18 -0.44 19.83
CA LEU A 24 -0.33 -0.29 18.45
C LEU A 24 0.23 0.92 17.68
N PRO A 25 0.18 2.16 18.21
CA PRO A 25 0.72 3.32 17.49
C PRO A 25 2.23 3.21 17.26
N TYR A 26 2.98 2.59 18.17
CA TYR A 26 4.42 2.39 18.00
C TYR A 26 4.73 1.35 16.91
N ILE A 27 3.95 0.26 16.85
CA ILE A 27 4.11 -0.76 15.80
C ILE A 27 3.81 -0.16 14.42
N LEU A 28 2.73 0.62 14.32
CA LEU A 28 2.34 1.29 13.09
C LEU A 28 3.43 2.26 12.61
N THR A 29 3.92 3.12 13.50
CA THR A 29 4.97 4.11 13.17
C THR A 29 6.29 3.45 12.77
N CYS A 30 6.74 2.42 13.50
CA CYS A 30 7.91 1.63 13.13
C CYS A 30 7.75 0.96 11.76
N SER A 31 6.55 0.45 11.47
CA SER A 31 6.27 -0.24 10.21
C SER A 31 6.25 0.71 9.02
N VAL A 32 5.73 1.94 9.19
CA VAL A 32 5.81 2.99 8.16
C VAL A 32 7.26 3.38 7.88
N ILE A 33 8.07 3.58 8.93
CA ILE A 33 9.50 3.90 8.78
C ILE A 33 10.22 2.76 8.03
N ALA A 34 9.97 1.50 8.42
CA ALA A 34 10.53 0.33 7.75
C ALA A 34 10.07 0.21 6.29
N GLY A 35 8.79 0.46 5.99
CA GLY A 35 8.25 0.46 4.63
C GLY A 35 8.90 1.51 3.74
N ILE A 36 9.11 2.73 4.27
CA ILE A 36 9.84 3.80 3.57
C ILE A 36 11.28 3.37 3.30
N TRP A 37 11.98 2.80 4.30
CA TRP A 37 13.35 2.30 4.13
C TRP A 37 13.44 1.20 3.08
N ILE A 38 12.55 0.21 3.11
CA ILE A 38 12.52 -0.89 2.14
C ILE A 38 12.28 -0.35 0.73
N TYR A 39 11.38 0.62 0.58
CA TYR A 39 11.15 1.25 -0.72
C TYR A 39 12.38 1.98 -1.25
N PHE A 40 13.03 2.81 -0.42
CA PHE A 40 14.24 3.51 -0.82
C PHE A 40 15.43 2.58 -1.08
N LEU A 41 15.55 1.48 -0.33
CA LEU A 41 16.67 0.53 -0.44
C LEU A 41 16.51 -0.42 -1.64
N PHE A 42 15.30 -0.92 -1.90
CA PHE A 42 15.05 -1.98 -2.88
C PHE A 42 14.23 -1.54 -4.10
N LEU A 43 13.39 -0.51 -4.00
CA LEU A 43 12.42 -0.16 -5.04
C LEU A 43 12.75 1.12 -5.81
N VAL A 44 13.60 2.00 -5.27
CA VAL A 44 14.10 3.16 -6.03
C VAL A 44 15.03 2.64 -7.13
N PRO A 45 14.68 2.80 -8.42
CA PRO A 45 15.60 2.51 -9.50
C PRO A 45 16.81 3.43 -9.35
N ARG A 46 17.99 2.84 -9.08
CA ARG A 46 19.26 3.55 -9.14
C ARG A 46 19.46 3.99 -10.59
N LYS A 47 19.00 5.19 -11.01
CA LYS A 47 19.56 6.05 -12.07
C LYS A 47 18.79 7.38 -12.31
N GLU A 48 19.55 8.48 -12.16
CA GLU A 48 19.70 9.65 -13.06
C GLU A 48 18.87 10.95 -13.01
N LYS A 49 17.94 11.19 -12.08
CA LYS A 49 17.42 12.58 -11.91
C LYS A 49 17.67 13.16 -10.52
N ARG A 50 18.60 14.11 -10.46
CA ARG A 50 18.97 14.92 -9.31
C ARG A 50 17.83 15.91 -9.04
N TYR A 51 16.93 15.59 -8.12
CA TYR A 51 16.03 16.59 -7.53
C TYR A 51 16.86 17.43 -6.54
N ASP A 52 16.99 18.73 -6.81
CA ASP A 52 17.88 19.64 -6.06
C ASP A 52 17.29 20.10 -4.71
N SER A 53 16.05 19.72 -4.38
CA SER A 53 15.48 19.97 -3.04
C SER A 53 14.39 18.94 -2.66
N PHE A 54 14.54 18.37 -1.47
CA PHE A 54 13.63 17.39 -0.86
C PHE A 54 12.24 18.00 -0.57
N SER A 55 12.15 19.32 -0.40
CA SER A 55 10.91 20.06 -0.13
C SER A 55 9.97 20.15 -1.34
N ASP A 56 10.51 20.34 -2.54
CA ASP A 56 9.70 20.41 -3.77
C ASP A 56 9.15 19.03 -4.12
N TYR A 57 9.93 17.97 -3.85
CA TYR A 57 9.47 16.59 -3.95
C TYR A 57 8.35 16.29 -2.94
N LEU A 58 8.48 16.69 -1.66
CA LEU A 58 7.39 16.54 -0.68
C LEU A 58 6.13 17.33 -1.06
N ASN A 59 6.28 18.51 -1.66
CA ASN A 59 5.15 19.32 -2.11
C ASN A 59 4.43 18.62 -3.26
N ASP A 60 5.14 18.16 -4.30
CA ASP A 60 4.55 17.39 -5.42
C ASP A 60 3.89 16.08 -4.97
N ILE A 61 4.37 15.49 -3.87
CA ILE A 61 3.78 14.32 -3.20
C ILE A 61 2.49 14.68 -2.48
N LEU A 62 2.51 15.72 -1.65
CA LEU A 62 1.33 16.19 -0.90
C LEU A 62 0.25 16.76 -1.82
N ASN A 63 0.65 17.33 -2.96
CA ASN A 63 -0.27 17.87 -3.97
C ASN A 63 -0.80 16.80 -4.92
N PHE A 64 -0.48 15.52 -4.67
CA PHE A 64 -0.98 14.35 -5.41
C PHE A 64 -0.75 14.39 -6.94
N ARG A 65 0.09 15.30 -7.43
CA ARG A 65 0.27 15.59 -8.85
C ARG A 65 1.22 14.61 -9.54
N ILE A 66 2.18 14.04 -8.82
CA ILE A 66 3.20 13.11 -9.36
C ILE A 66 3.16 11.72 -8.68
N MET A 67 2.57 11.57 -7.49
CA MET A 67 2.77 10.38 -6.65
C MET A 67 1.54 9.53 -6.29
N LEU A 68 0.36 9.80 -6.87
CA LEU A 68 -0.80 8.91 -6.72
C LEU A 68 -0.71 7.63 -7.57
N THR A 69 0.17 7.54 -8.56
CA THR A 69 -0.03 6.56 -9.64
C THR A 69 0.62 5.20 -9.44
N SER A 70 1.62 5.02 -8.55
CA SER A 70 2.14 3.65 -8.25
C SER A 70 3.06 3.55 -7.02
N GLY A 71 3.95 4.53 -6.81
CA GLY A 71 5.01 4.44 -5.79
C GLY A 71 4.51 4.50 -4.36
N LEU A 72 3.72 5.51 -4.01
CA LEU A 72 3.18 5.68 -2.65
C LEU A 72 2.29 4.50 -2.24
N ALA A 73 1.44 4.04 -3.17
CA ALA A 73 0.60 2.87 -2.96
C ALA A 73 1.46 1.64 -2.61
N LYS A 74 2.55 1.38 -3.35
CA LYS A 74 3.48 0.28 -3.05
C LYS A 74 4.15 0.41 -1.67
N ILE A 75 4.56 1.61 -1.26
CA ILE A 75 5.12 1.86 0.08
C ILE A 75 4.10 1.51 1.16
N LEU A 76 2.87 2.00 1.00
CA LEU A 76 1.78 1.77 1.93
C LEU A 76 1.43 0.28 2.03
N TYR A 77 1.44 -0.44 0.90
CA TYR A 77 1.26 -1.91 0.89
C TYR A 77 2.32 -2.61 1.73
N ILE A 78 3.60 -2.32 1.49
CA ILE A 78 4.71 -2.94 2.22
C ILE A 78 4.61 -2.66 3.73
N ALA A 79 4.31 -1.41 4.11
CA ALA A 79 4.12 -1.04 5.52
C ALA A 79 2.93 -1.79 6.15
N LEU A 80 1.80 -1.88 5.45
CA LEU A 80 0.63 -2.59 5.97
C LEU A 80 0.88 -4.10 6.08
N THR A 81 1.53 -4.73 5.09
CA THR A 81 1.93 -6.15 5.16
C THR A 81 2.84 -6.42 6.35
N ILE A 82 3.86 -5.59 6.60
CA ILE A 82 4.73 -5.74 7.77
C ILE A 82 3.92 -5.58 9.07
N THR A 83 3.00 -4.62 9.11
CA THR A 83 2.14 -4.41 10.28
C THR A 83 1.25 -5.63 10.54
N VAL A 84 0.57 -6.14 9.51
CA VAL A 84 -0.29 -7.33 9.60
C VAL A 84 0.51 -8.54 10.02
N PHE A 85 1.73 -8.71 9.49
CA PHE A 85 2.63 -9.80 9.88
C PHE A 85 3.00 -9.75 11.38
N ILE A 86 3.40 -8.58 11.89
CA ILE A 86 3.74 -8.40 13.31
C ILE A 86 2.53 -8.67 14.20
N ILE A 87 1.36 -8.11 13.85
CA ILE A 87 0.11 -8.35 14.57
C ILE A 87 -0.25 -9.84 14.54
N GLY A 88 -0.01 -10.51 13.42
CA GLY A 88 -0.23 -11.94 13.25
C GLY A 88 0.59 -12.80 14.19
N ILE A 89 1.89 -12.49 14.34
CA ILE A 89 2.76 -13.16 15.31
C ILE A 89 2.21 -12.99 16.74
N ILE A 90 1.81 -11.77 17.11
CA ILE A 90 1.25 -11.48 18.43
C ILE A 90 -0.08 -12.24 18.62
N ALA A 91 -0.90 -12.35 17.58
CA ALA A 91 -2.15 -13.09 17.60
C ALA A 91 -1.95 -14.60 17.82
N MET A 92 -0.89 -15.17 17.25
CA MET A 92 -0.53 -16.58 17.45
C MET A 92 -0.12 -16.87 18.89
N ILE A 93 0.50 -15.91 19.58
CA ILE A 93 0.95 -16.03 20.98
C ILE A 93 -0.20 -15.73 21.96
N ALA A 94 -0.96 -14.66 21.72
CA ALA A 94 -1.92 -14.14 22.69
C ALA A 94 -3.27 -14.88 22.71
N ALA A 95 -3.70 -15.41 21.57
CA ALA A 95 -5.03 -16.03 21.46
C ALA A 95 -4.95 -17.54 21.29
N ASN A 96 -4.44 -18.02 20.15
CA ASN A 96 -4.23 -19.44 19.84
C ASN A 96 -3.44 -19.54 18.54
N PHE A 97 -2.46 -20.44 18.48
CA PHE A 97 -1.56 -20.58 17.32
C PHE A 97 -2.31 -20.80 16.00
N LEU A 98 -3.23 -21.77 15.94
CA LEU A 98 -3.95 -22.13 14.71
C LEU A 98 -4.90 -21.03 14.24
N ILE A 99 -5.66 -20.42 15.16
CA ILE A 99 -6.58 -19.34 14.80
C ILE A 99 -5.77 -18.09 14.41
N GLY A 100 -4.62 -17.85 15.05
CA GLY A 100 -3.78 -16.67 14.79
C GLY A 100 -3.15 -16.75 13.42
N LEU A 101 -2.66 -17.94 13.07
CA LEU A 101 -2.17 -18.25 11.73
C LEU A 101 -3.26 -18.05 10.68
N LEU A 102 -4.44 -18.64 10.89
CA LEU A 102 -5.55 -18.57 9.94
C LEU A 102 -6.02 -17.12 9.74
N GLY A 103 -6.16 -16.36 10.83
CA GLY A 103 -6.53 -14.95 10.80
C GLY A 103 -5.51 -14.09 10.05
N THR A 104 -4.21 -14.33 10.28
CA THR A 104 -3.13 -13.60 9.58
C THR A 104 -3.14 -13.88 8.08
N ILE A 105 -3.29 -15.15 7.68
CA ILE A 105 -3.35 -15.54 6.26
C ILE A 105 -4.55 -14.89 5.58
N ILE A 106 -5.74 -14.96 6.21
CA ILE A 106 -6.95 -14.35 5.65
C ILE A 106 -6.76 -12.83 5.52
N LEU A 107 -6.19 -12.18 6.54
CA LEU A 107 -5.99 -10.73 6.53
C LEU A 107 -4.98 -10.29 5.46
N GLU A 108 -3.91 -11.04 5.24
CA GLU A 108 -2.95 -10.79 4.14
C GLU A 108 -3.60 -10.97 2.76
N ILE A 109 -4.44 -12.01 2.58
CA ILE A 109 -5.16 -12.22 1.31
C ILE A 109 -6.11 -11.04 1.06
N VAL A 110 -6.88 -10.62 2.07
CA VAL A 110 -7.79 -9.48 1.95
C VAL A 110 -7.02 -8.20 1.63
N LEU A 111 -5.91 -7.95 2.34
CA LEU A 111 -5.05 -6.80 2.10
C LEU A 111 -4.53 -6.80 0.65
N ARG A 112 -4.08 -7.95 0.15
CA ARG A 112 -3.59 -8.12 -1.22
C ARG A 112 -4.66 -7.81 -2.27
N VAL A 113 -5.85 -8.38 -2.12
CA VAL A 113 -6.97 -8.14 -3.06
C VAL A 113 -7.37 -6.67 -3.07
N MET A 114 -7.48 -6.04 -1.89
CA MET A 114 -7.79 -4.61 -1.80
C MET A 114 -6.74 -3.75 -2.49
N PHE A 115 -5.46 -4.08 -2.30
CA PHE A 115 -4.36 -3.33 -2.92
C PHE A 115 -4.32 -3.48 -4.43
N GLU A 116 -4.56 -4.69 -4.93
CA GLU A 116 -4.60 -4.97 -6.36
C GLU A 116 -5.73 -4.21 -7.05
N LEU A 117 -6.91 -4.14 -6.43
CA LEU A 117 -8.02 -3.32 -6.92
C LEU A 117 -7.63 -1.84 -6.99
N VAL A 118 -7.04 -1.29 -5.93
CA VAL A 118 -6.59 0.10 -5.89
C VAL A 118 -5.56 0.38 -6.99
N MET A 119 -4.58 -0.51 -7.18
CA MET A 119 -3.59 -0.36 -8.25
C MET A 119 -4.22 -0.45 -9.66
N VAL A 120 -5.20 -1.32 -9.87
CA VAL A 120 -5.91 -1.42 -11.16
C VAL A 120 -6.67 -0.13 -11.46
N PHE A 121 -7.33 0.48 -10.47
CA PHE A 121 -7.98 1.78 -10.65
C PHE A 121 -7.00 2.88 -11.06
N PHE A 122 -5.84 2.95 -10.40
CA PHE A 122 -4.79 3.93 -10.75
C PHE A 122 -4.22 3.68 -12.14
N SER A 123 -3.95 2.41 -12.50
CA SER A 123 -3.45 2.07 -13.83
C SER A 123 -4.44 2.43 -14.93
N MET A 124 -5.75 2.31 -14.67
CA MET A 124 -6.78 2.73 -15.62
C MET A 124 -6.75 4.24 -15.86
N GLN A 125 -6.60 5.05 -14.81
CA GLN A 125 -6.48 6.51 -14.95
C GLN A 125 -5.24 6.91 -15.75
N GLU A 126 -4.10 6.27 -15.49
CA GLU A 126 -2.85 6.52 -16.22
C GLU A 126 -2.98 6.16 -17.70
N ASN A 127 -3.57 5.00 -18.02
CA ASN A 127 -3.80 4.58 -19.40
C ASN A 127 -4.76 5.53 -20.15
N LEU A 128 -5.78 6.07 -19.47
CA LEU A 128 -6.69 7.06 -20.07
C LEU A 128 -6.00 8.39 -20.36
N LEU A 129 -5.13 8.85 -19.46
CA LEU A 129 -4.32 10.06 -19.68
C LEU A 129 -3.36 9.87 -20.87
N LEU A 130 -2.66 8.73 -20.93
CA LEU A 130 -1.77 8.40 -22.04
C LEU A 130 -2.48 8.31 -23.39
N LEU A 131 -3.70 7.76 -23.42
CA LEU A 131 -4.51 7.71 -24.64
C LEU A 131 -4.89 9.11 -25.12
N ARG A 132 -5.26 10.01 -24.20
CA ARG A 132 -5.59 11.40 -24.54
C ARG A 132 -4.39 12.14 -25.12
N GLU A 133 -3.23 12.05 -24.47
CA GLU A 133 -1.99 12.67 -24.97
C GLU A 133 -1.59 12.12 -26.34
N ARG A 134 -1.75 10.80 -26.57
CA ARG A 134 -1.49 10.19 -27.88
C ARG A 134 -2.43 10.71 -28.96
N GLN A 135 -3.71 10.90 -28.65
CA GLN A 135 -4.66 11.45 -29.63
C GLN A 135 -4.33 12.89 -29.98
N GLU A 136 -4.05 13.75 -28.99
CA GLU A 136 -3.64 15.14 -29.22
C GLU A 136 -2.39 15.23 -30.11
N MET A 137 -1.38 14.37 -29.88
CA MET A 137 -0.19 14.30 -30.75
C MET A 137 -0.52 13.86 -32.18
N ASN A 138 -1.38 12.85 -32.36
CA ASN A 138 -1.77 12.39 -33.71
C ASN A 138 -2.49 13.48 -34.50
N TYR A 139 -3.38 14.26 -33.88
CA TYR A 139 -4.04 15.39 -34.54
C TYR A 139 -3.03 16.44 -35.02
N ILE A 140 -2.02 16.75 -34.21
CA ILE A 140 -0.96 17.70 -34.59
C ILE A 140 -0.16 17.16 -35.78
N TYR A 141 0.16 15.85 -35.83
CA TYR A 141 0.89 15.28 -36.97
C TYR A 141 0.09 15.30 -38.26
N GLU A 142 -1.21 14.97 -38.23
CA GLU A 142 -2.07 15.03 -39.43
C GLU A 142 -2.22 16.47 -39.94
N GLU A 143 -2.36 17.47 -39.06
CA GLU A 143 -2.44 18.88 -39.46
C GLU A 143 -1.14 19.41 -40.11
N ASN A 144 0.03 18.90 -39.70
CA ASN A 144 1.32 19.29 -40.29
C ASN A 144 1.66 18.53 -41.61
N GLU A 145 0.99 17.41 -41.91
CA GLU A 145 1.15 16.71 -43.21
C GLU A 145 0.23 17.30 -44.30
N GLU A 146 -0.80 18.05 -43.93
CA GLU A 146 -1.75 18.69 -44.86
C GLU A 146 -1.35 20.13 -45.29
N GLU A 147 -0.32 20.74 -44.69
CA GLU A 147 0.30 22.02 -45.11
C GLU A 147 1.50 21.83 -46.07
#